data_AF-A0A8T8HZ57-F1
#
_entry.id   AF-A0A8T8HZ57-F1
#
_cell.length_a   1.000
_cell.length_b   1.000
_cell.length_c   1.000
_cell.angle_alpha   90.00
_cell.angle_beta   90.00
_cell.angle_gamma   90.00
#
_symmetry.space_group_name_H-M   'P 1'
#
loop_
_entity.id
_entity.type
_entity.pdbx_description
1 polymer ?
#
loop_
_entity_poly.entity_id
_entity_poly.type
_entity_poly.pdbx_seq_one_letter_code
_entity_poly.pdbx_strand_id
1 'polypeptide(L)'
;IWDNLDRHISARIRPALAARDWLHVIRLPAYAPELNPVEGVWSHLKRGLANLAPVGLNDLVPIVRRRLRLIRNRPDLLDGFLAHTGLTLTPEPT
;
A
#
# COMPACT_ATOMS: atom_id res chain seq x y z
N ILE A 1 -0.22 4.17 8.16
CA ILE A 1 0.20 5.29 7.28
C ILE A 1 -0.75 5.33 6.11
N TRP A 2 -1.45 6.44 5.86
CA TRP A 2 -2.41 6.60 4.75
C TRP A 2 -2.18 7.93 4.03
N ASP A 3 -2.41 7.92 2.72
CA ASP A 3 -2.56 9.14 1.94
C ASP A 3 -3.85 9.91 2.32
N ASN A 4 -3.98 11.12 1.78
CA ASN A 4 -5.14 11.98 2.03
C ASN A 4 -6.27 11.80 1.01
N LEU A 5 -6.43 10.60 0.45
CA LEU A 5 -7.63 10.30 -0.34
C LEU A 5 -8.88 10.61 0.50
N ASP A 6 -9.88 11.28 -0.08
CA ASP A 6 -11.09 11.77 0.65
C ASP A 6 -11.75 10.69 1.51
N ARG A 7 -11.78 9.44 1.01
CA ARG A 7 -12.31 8.29 1.75
C ARG A 7 -11.55 8.02 3.05
N HIS A 8 -10.23 8.20 3.04
CA HIS A 8 -9.38 8.01 4.20
C HIS A 8 -9.55 9.13 5.24
N ILE A 9 -9.96 10.35 4.87
CA ILE A 9 -10.13 11.48 5.82
C ILE A 9 -11.59 11.78 6.17
N SER A 10 -12.53 11.09 5.52
CA SER A 10 -13.97 11.29 5.68
C SER A 10 -14.45 11.16 7.13
N ALA A 11 -15.48 11.92 7.51
CA ALA A 11 -16.12 11.78 8.82
C ALA A 11 -16.61 10.34 9.07
N ARG A 12 -16.99 9.63 8.00
CA ARG A 12 -17.49 8.25 8.06
C ARG A 12 -16.45 7.23 8.55
N ILE A 13 -15.16 7.46 8.34
CA ILE A 13 -14.12 6.53 8.81
C ILE A 13 -13.74 6.76 10.27
N ARG A 14 -13.99 7.96 10.83
CA ARG A 14 -13.55 8.34 12.18
C ARG A 14 -14.06 7.40 13.29
N PRO A 15 -15.33 6.97 13.32
CA PRO A 15 -15.80 6.03 14.33
C PRO A 15 -15.10 4.67 14.25
N ALA A 16 -14.79 4.21 13.04
CA ALA A 16 -14.08 2.94 12.86
C ALA A 16 -12.63 3.00 13.36
N LEU A 17 -11.96 4.16 13.22
CA LEU A 17 -10.64 4.37 13.80
C LEU A 17 -10.70 4.46 15.32
N ALA A 18 -11.63 5.25 15.86
CA ALA A 18 -11.78 5.44 17.30
C ALA A 18 -12.14 4.15 18.07
N ALA A 19 -12.83 3.20 17.41
CA ALA A 19 -13.16 1.90 18.00
C ALA A 19 -11.96 0.93 18.10
N ARG A 20 -10.75 1.33 17.68
CA ARG A 20 -9.55 0.49 17.65
C ARG A 20 -8.39 1.22 18.32
N ASP A 21 -8.25 1.00 19.62
CA ASP A 21 -7.16 1.55 20.45
C ASP A 21 -5.76 1.15 19.97
N TRP A 22 -5.61 -0.04 19.39
CA TRP A 22 -4.37 -0.55 18.82
C TRP A 22 -3.96 0.10 17.49
N LEU A 23 -4.83 0.90 16.85
CA LEU A 23 -4.60 1.43 15.50
C LEU A 23 -4.18 2.90 15.53
N HIS A 24 -2.89 3.16 15.34
CA HIS A 24 -2.40 4.52 15.06
C HIS A 24 -2.37 4.80 13.54
N VAL A 25 -3.10 5.83 13.11
CA VAL A 25 -3.07 6.31 11.72
C VAL A 25 -2.18 7.54 11.59
N ILE A 26 -1.11 7.43 10.80
CA ILE A 26 -0.27 8.56 10.36
C ILE A 26 -0.74 9.01 8.98
N ARG A 27 -0.97 10.32 8.81
CA ARG A 27 -1.36 10.94 7.54
C ARG A 27 -0.15 11.48 6.81
N LEU A 28 -0.03 11.12 5.55
CA LEU A 28 0.98 11.71 4.68
C LEU A 28 0.55 13.11 4.22
N PRO A 29 1.50 14.00 3.88
CA PRO A 29 1.19 15.24 3.18
C PRO A 29 0.39 14.98 1.89
N ALA A 30 -0.43 15.96 1.49
CA ALA A 30 -1.11 15.88 0.20
C ALA A 30 -0.09 15.88 -0.94
N TYR A 31 -0.38 15.13 -2.01
CA TYR A 31 0.47 15.03 -3.20
C TYR A 31 1.92 14.57 -2.95
N ALA A 32 2.15 13.75 -1.92
CA ALA A 32 3.46 13.16 -1.62
C ALA A 32 3.49 11.63 -1.87
N PRO A 33 3.31 11.16 -3.12
CA PRO A 33 3.32 9.73 -3.44
C PRO A 33 4.67 9.05 -3.13
N GLU A 34 5.78 9.80 -3.17
CA GLU A 34 7.12 9.34 -2.82
C GLU A 34 7.25 8.88 -1.36
N LEU A 35 6.34 9.30 -0.49
CA LEU A 35 6.29 8.88 0.92
C LEU A 35 5.35 7.69 1.15
N ASN A 36 4.63 7.23 0.13
CA ASN A 36 3.65 6.15 0.25
C ASN A 36 4.20 4.82 -0.27
N PRO A 37 4.57 3.86 0.60
CA PRO A 37 5.24 2.62 0.19
C PRO A 37 4.36 1.73 -0.70
N VAL A 38 3.03 1.92 -0.66
CA VAL A 38 2.12 1.19 -1.55
C VAL A 38 2.32 1.54 -3.02
N GLU A 39 2.84 2.73 -3.34
CA GLU A 39 3.18 3.11 -4.71
C GLU A 39 4.31 2.24 -5.29
N GLY A 40 5.28 1.85 -4.45
CA GLY A 40 6.32 0.87 -4.80
C GLY A 40 5.72 -0.50 -5.16
N VAL A 41 4.76 -0.97 -4.35
CA VAL A 41 4.01 -2.21 -4.61
C VAL A 41 3.27 -2.13 -5.94
N TRP A 42 2.56 -1.03 -6.22
CA TRP A 42 1.82 -0.84 -7.46
C TRP A 42 2.73 -0.76 -8.67
N SER A 43 3.83 -0.01 -8.57
CA SER A 43 4.83 0.13 -9.61
C SER A 43 5.45 -1.23 -9.96
N HIS A 44 5.82 -2.03 -8.95
CA HIS A 44 6.34 -3.38 -9.14
C HIS A 44 5.32 -4.33 -9.77
N LEU A 45 4.09 -4.34 -9.26
CA LEU A 45 3.00 -5.15 -9.80
C LEU A 45 2.75 -4.83 -11.29
N LYS A 46 2.59 -3.54 -11.63
CA LYS A 46 2.27 -3.06 -12.98
C LYS A 46 3.38 -3.39 -13.97
N ARG A 47 4.66 -3.23 -13.60
CA ARG A 47 5.80 -3.66 -14.44
C ARG A 47 5.68 -5.13 -14.86
N GLY A 48 5.29 -5.99 -13.92
CA GLY A 48 5.10 -7.40 -14.24
C GLY A 48 3.89 -7.68 -15.15
N LEU A 49 2.90 -6.79 -15.20
CA LEU A 49 1.68 -6.94 -15.99
C LEU A 49 1.79 -6.32 -17.39
N ALA A 50 2.85 -5.56 -17.68
CA ALA A 50 2.95 -4.70 -18.87
C ALA A 50 2.74 -5.41 -20.21
N ASN A 51 3.06 -6.71 -20.30
CA ASN A 51 2.93 -7.51 -21.53
C ASN A 51 1.75 -8.49 -21.51
N LEU A 52 0.82 -8.35 -20.56
CA LEU A 52 -0.38 -9.19 -20.49
C LEU A 52 -1.54 -8.54 -21.25
N ALA A 53 -2.27 -9.36 -22.01
CA ALA A 53 -3.50 -8.98 -22.70
C ALA A 53 -4.69 -9.83 -22.19
N PRO A 54 -5.13 -9.64 -20.93
CA PRO A 54 -6.33 -10.31 -20.42
C PRO A 54 -7.57 -9.84 -21.18
N VAL A 55 -8.50 -10.75 -21.47
CA VAL A 55 -9.72 -10.43 -22.24
C VAL A 55 -10.74 -9.68 -21.37
N GLY A 56 -10.65 -9.83 -20.05
CA GLY A 56 -11.45 -9.04 -19.11
C GLY A 56 -11.04 -9.20 -17.66
N LEU A 57 -11.91 -8.70 -16.76
CA LEU A 57 -11.66 -8.73 -15.32
C LEU A 57 -11.57 -10.15 -14.75
N ASN A 58 -12.32 -11.10 -15.32
CA ASN A 58 -12.29 -12.50 -14.89
C ASN A 58 -10.90 -13.13 -15.09
N ASP A 59 -10.14 -12.65 -16.09
CA ASP A 59 -8.77 -13.10 -16.33
C ASP A 59 -7.76 -12.29 -15.53
N LEU A 60 -7.96 -10.97 -15.44
CA LEU A 60 -7.01 -10.06 -14.78
C LEU A 60 -6.98 -10.23 -13.26
N VAL A 61 -8.15 -10.38 -12.61
CA VAL A 61 -8.25 -10.44 -11.14
C VAL A 61 -7.46 -11.60 -10.54
N PRO A 62 -7.57 -12.85 -11.04
CA PRO A 62 -6.75 -13.96 -10.55
C PRO A 62 -5.24 -13.71 -10.69
N ILE A 63 -4.82 -13.09 -11.80
CA ILE A 63 -3.41 -12.78 -12.06
C ILE A 63 -2.89 -11.75 -11.05
N VAL A 64 -3.62 -10.65 -10.84
CA VAL A 64 -3.29 -9.61 -9.88
C VAL A 64 -3.23 -10.19 -8.46
N ARG A 65 -4.23 -10.99 -8.07
CA ARG A 65 -4.26 -11.66 -6.75
C ARG A 65 -3.06 -12.60 -6.57
N ARG A 66 -2.69 -13.37 -7.58
CA ARG A 66 -1.53 -14.27 -7.52
C ARG A 66 -0.24 -13.48 -7.33
N ARG A 67 -0.04 -12.40 -8.09
CA ARG A 67 1.17 -11.56 -8.00
C ARG A 67 1.27 -10.83 -6.66
N LEU A 68 0.17 -10.26 -6.16
CA LEU A 68 0.14 -9.66 -4.82
C LEU A 68 0.47 -10.70 -3.73
N ARG A 69 0.03 -11.95 -3.89
CA ARG A 69 0.38 -13.03 -2.96
C ARG A 69 1.87 -13.37 -3.00
N LEU A 70 2.50 -13.33 -4.17
CA LEU A 70 3.94 -13.52 -4.32
C LEU A 70 4.72 -12.36 -3.66
N ILE A 71 4.29 -11.11 -3.89
CA ILE A 71 4.90 -9.93 -3.24
C ILE A 71 4.79 -10.05 -1.72
N ARG A 72 3.61 -10.42 -1.20
CA ARG A 72 3.38 -10.61 0.25
C ARG A 72 4.34 -11.62 0.87
N ASN A 73 4.74 -12.64 0.13
CA ASN A 73 5.64 -13.70 0.62
C ASN A 73 7.13 -13.36 0.43
N ARG A 74 7.46 -12.10 0.10
CA ARG A 74 8.83 -11.61 -0.12
C ARG A 74 9.13 -10.44 0.84
N PRO A 75 9.52 -10.73 2.09
CA PRO A 75 9.76 -9.69 3.10
C PRO A 75 10.87 -8.73 2.66
N ASP A 76 11.92 -9.23 2.03
CA ASP A 76 13.01 -8.44 1.43
C ASP A 76 12.51 -7.38 0.44
N LEU A 77 11.51 -7.73 -0.36
CA LEU A 77 10.90 -6.82 -1.33
C LEU A 77 10.02 -5.76 -0.65
N LEU A 78 9.27 -6.17 0.39
CA LEU A 78 8.44 -5.26 1.18
C LEU A 78 9.30 -4.25 1.95
N ASP A 79 10.40 -4.70 2.54
CA ASP A 79 11.38 -3.86 3.22
C ASP A 79 12.00 -2.86 2.23
N GLY A 80 12.31 -3.30 1.00
CA GLY A 80 12.77 -2.40 -0.07
C GLY A 80 11.78 -1.30 -0.42
N PHE A 81 10.47 -1.58 -0.42
CA PHE A 81 9.45 -0.55 -0.67
C PHE A 81 9.36 0.48 0.46
N LEU A 82 9.52 0.04 1.72
CA LEU A 82 9.56 0.93 2.88
C LEU A 82 10.84 1.78 2.91
N ALA A 83 11.98 1.15 2.64
CA ALA A 83 13.27 1.84 2.59
C ALA A 83 13.28 2.94 1.52
N HIS A 84 12.63 2.73 0.38
CA HIS A 84 12.52 3.75 -0.68
C HIS A 84 11.78 5.01 -0.23
N THR A 85 10.88 4.91 0.75
CA THR A 85 10.16 6.06 1.32
C THR A 85 10.85 6.65 2.55
N GLY A 86 12.01 6.11 2.95
CA GLY A 86 12.70 6.47 4.19
C GLY A 86 11.96 6.01 5.46
N LEU A 87 11.00 5.09 5.32
CA LEU A 87 10.23 4.56 6.45
C LEU A 87 10.83 3.24 6.93
N THR A 88 10.76 3.00 8.24
CA THR A 88 11.19 1.74 8.87
C THR A 88 10.05 1.15 9.68
N LEU A 89 10.04 -0.17 9.86
CA LEU A 89 9.07 -0.86 10.73
C LEU A 89 9.44 -0.76 12.21
N THR A 90 10.68 -0.38 12.51
CA THR A 90 11.17 -0.13 13.86
C THR A 90 10.80 1.30 14.26
N PRO A 91 9.92 1.50 15.26
CA PRO A 91 9.72 2.82 15.80
C PRO A 91 11.04 3.34 16.39
N GLU A 92 11.33 4.63 16.19
CA GLU A 92 12.37 5.33 16.96
C GLU A 92 12.05 5.15 18.45
N PRO A 93 13.05 4.81 19.30
CA PRO A 93 12.83 4.73 20.73
C PRO A 93 12.35 6.10 21.24
N THR A 94 11.30 6.07 22.04
CA THR A 94 10.64 7.27 22.60
C THR A 94 11.46 7.89 23.71
#